data_AF-A0A948TBM2-F1
#
_entry.id   AF-A0A948TBM2-F1
#
_cell.length_a   1.000
_cell.length_b   1.000
_cell.length_c   1.000
_cell.angle_alpha   90.00
_cell.angle_beta   90.00
_cell.angle_gamma   90.00
#
_symmetry.space_group_name_H-M   'P 1'
#
loop_
_entity.id
_entity.type
_entity.pdbx_description
1 polymer ?
#
loop_
_entity_poly.entity_id
_entity_poly.type
_entity_poly.pdbx_seq_one_letter_code
_entity_poly.pdbx_strand_id
1 'polypeptide(L)'
;KGYDERFRIYRLGFPNDEVKYGFLNSLIPYYTSLSGEENTFHIRHFVSELEEGDTDAFLQRMKVFFSSIPYELHESTERHYQAVFYLVFRLLGQFIDAEVRSANGRADAVVKTEKFIYVFEFKLDGSAEDALKQIDDKGYMIPYTLDGKSIIKIGVNFDMSIRNIADWKVEK
;
A
#
# COMPACT_ATOMS: atom_id res chain seq x y z
N LYS A 1 -17.73 -3.73 -17.54
CA LYS A 1 -19.07 -3.42 -16.98
C LYS A 1 -20.01 -4.57 -17.34
N GLY A 2 -21.01 -4.91 -16.53
CA GLY A 2 -21.95 -6.00 -16.82
C GLY A 2 -23.17 -5.96 -15.92
N TYR A 3 -24.23 -6.65 -16.31
CA TYR A 3 -25.46 -6.79 -15.54
C TYR A 3 -25.80 -8.28 -15.42
N ASP A 4 -26.03 -8.72 -14.19
CA ASP A 4 -26.55 -10.05 -13.89
C ASP A 4 -28.06 -9.93 -13.68
N GLU A 5 -28.85 -10.35 -14.67
CA GLU A 5 -30.31 -10.29 -14.64
C GLU A 5 -30.94 -11.16 -13.55
N ARG A 6 -30.30 -12.30 -13.23
CA ARG A 6 -30.82 -13.26 -12.26
C ARG A 6 -30.80 -12.70 -10.85
N PHE A 7 -29.74 -11.97 -10.51
CA PHE A 7 -29.58 -11.33 -9.20
C PHE A 7 -29.85 -9.83 -9.21
N ARG A 8 -30.13 -9.25 -10.38
CA ARG A 8 -30.28 -7.81 -10.62
C ARG A 8 -29.06 -7.00 -10.14
N ILE A 9 -27.86 -7.56 -10.29
CA ILE A 9 -26.60 -6.93 -9.83
C ILE A 9 -25.87 -6.29 -11.01
N TYR A 10 -25.45 -5.05 -10.84
CA TYR A 10 -24.58 -4.36 -11.81
C TYR A 10 -23.11 -4.44 -11.37
N ARG A 11 -22.25 -4.91 -12.27
CA ARG A 11 -20.80 -4.77 -12.16
C ARG A 11 -20.38 -3.48 -12.86
N LEU A 12 -20.14 -2.45 -12.06
CA LEU A 12 -19.61 -1.17 -12.53
C LEU A 12 -18.08 -1.20 -12.57
N GLY A 13 -17.51 -0.41 -13.47
CA GLY A 13 -16.08 -0.14 -13.55
C GLY A 13 -15.87 1.34 -13.83
N PHE A 14 -14.69 1.86 -13.51
CA PHE A 14 -14.38 3.27 -13.74
C PHE A 14 -14.25 3.56 -15.24
N PRO A 15 -14.77 4.71 -15.72
CA PRO A 15 -14.73 5.07 -17.13
C PRO A 15 -13.31 5.44 -17.62
N ASN A 16 -12.47 5.97 -16.73
CA ASN A 16 -11.07 6.30 -16.97
C ASN A 16 -10.33 6.39 -15.63
N ASP A 17 -9.00 6.61 -15.68
CA ASP A 17 -8.16 6.72 -14.49
C ASP A 17 -8.46 7.98 -13.66
N GLU A 18 -8.78 9.11 -14.30
CA GLU A 18 -9.15 10.35 -13.60
C GLU A 18 -10.35 10.14 -12.67
N VAL A 19 -11.40 9.48 -13.15
CA VAL A 19 -12.61 9.18 -12.35
C VAL A 19 -12.32 8.14 -11.27
N LYS A 20 -11.45 7.16 -11.54
CA LYS A 20 -11.00 6.18 -10.53
C LYS A 20 -10.25 6.88 -9.40
N TYR A 21 -9.27 7.72 -9.71
CA TYR A 21 -8.46 8.41 -8.70
C TYR A 21 -9.23 9.53 -8.01
N GLY A 22 -10.12 10.24 -8.72
CA GLY A 22 -11.06 11.18 -8.10
C GLY A 22 -11.96 10.50 -7.06
N PHE A 23 -12.47 9.30 -7.38
CA PHE A 23 -13.22 8.49 -6.42
C PHE A 23 -12.36 8.05 -5.23
N LEU A 24 -11.15 7.52 -5.45
CA LEU A 24 -10.27 7.12 -4.35
C LEU A 24 -9.90 8.32 -3.45
N ASN A 25 -9.58 9.48 -4.02
CA ASN A 25 -9.32 10.71 -3.28
C ASN A 25 -10.53 11.16 -2.45
N SER A 26 -11.75 10.95 -2.96
CA SER A 26 -12.98 11.25 -2.20
C SER A 26 -13.18 10.34 -0.99
N LEU A 27 -12.56 9.15 -0.98
CA LEU A 27 -12.66 8.21 0.15
C LEU A 27 -11.66 8.55 1.26
N ILE A 28 -10.51 9.18 0.95
CA ILE A 28 -9.45 9.43 1.94
C ILE A 28 -9.95 10.15 3.21
N PRO A 29 -10.81 11.19 3.14
CA PRO A 29 -11.32 11.87 4.34
C PRO A 29 -12.18 10.98 5.26
N TYR A 30 -12.66 9.83 4.77
CA TYR A 30 -13.40 8.87 5.58
C TYR A 30 -12.48 7.88 6.31
N TYR A 31 -11.23 7.74 5.86
CA TYR A 31 -10.23 6.86 6.47
C TYR A 31 -9.13 7.63 7.21
N THR A 32 -9.05 8.95 7.03
CA THR A 32 -7.99 9.81 7.58
C THR A 32 -8.56 11.19 7.92
N SER A 33 -7.88 11.96 8.77
CA SER A 33 -8.25 13.36 9.04
C SER A 33 -7.71 14.36 8.01
N LEU A 34 -7.00 13.89 6.98
CA LEU A 34 -6.29 14.73 6.03
C LEU A 34 -7.24 15.36 5.01
N SER A 35 -7.05 16.66 4.75
CA SER A 35 -7.77 17.39 3.72
C SER A 35 -7.30 17.02 2.30
N GLY A 36 -8.11 17.34 1.27
CA GLY A 36 -7.80 16.97 -0.13
C GLY A 36 -6.47 17.52 -0.67
N GLU A 37 -6.04 18.70 -0.22
CA GLU A 37 -4.76 19.29 -0.62
C GLU A 37 -3.58 18.61 0.07
N GLU A 38 -3.69 18.35 1.38
CA GLU A 38 -2.68 17.61 2.15
C GLU A 38 -2.49 16.20 1.58
N ASN A 39 -3.57 15.52 1.18
CA ASN A 39 -3.52 14.20 0.56
C ASN A 39 -2.72 14.17 -0.74
N THR A 40 -2.98 15.14 -1.62
CA THR A 40 -2.24 15.26 -2.89
C THR A 40 -0.75 15.49 -2.65
N PHE A 41 -0.41 16.26 -1.61
CA PHE A 41 0.96 16.50 -1.19
C PHE A 41 1.63 15.23 -0.64
N HIS A 42 0.97 14.47 0.24
CA HIS A 42 1.50 13.22 0.77
C HIS A 42 1.78 12.19 -0.33
N ILE A 43 0.88 12.03 -1.30
CA ILE A 43 1.05 11.08 -2.41
C ILE A 43 2.28 11.43 -3.26
N ARG A 44 2.48 12.72 -3.59
CA ARG A 44 3.66 13.15 -4.35
C ARG A 44 4.96 12.82 -3.63
N HIS A 45 5.01 13.02 -2.32
CA HIS A 45 6.19 12.67 -1.55
C HIS A 45 6.45 11.18 -1.49
N PHE A 46 5.41 10.37 -1.26
CA PHE A 46 5.55 8.91 -1.30
C PHE A 46 6.11 8.42 -2.64
N VAL A 47 5.64 8.99 -3.75
CA VAL A 47 6.16 8.68 -5.08
C VAL A 47 7.64 9.06 -5.20
N SER A 48 8.00 10.29 -4.83
CA SER A 48 9.38 10.80 -4.89
C SER A 48 10.33 9.93 -4.07
N GLU A 49 9.94 9.55 -2.84
CA GLU A 49 10.75 8.73 -1.94
C GLU A 49 11.02 7.34 -2.54
N LEU A 50 10.03 6.73 -3.20
CA LEU A 50 10.19 5.46 -3.91
C LEU A 50 10.96 5.59 -5.23
N GLU A 51 10.92 6.73 -5.91
CA GLU A 51 11.74 6.96 -7.12
C GLU A 51 13.22 7.18 -6.77
N GLU A 52 13.49 7.77 -5.60
CA GLU A 52 14.83 8.08 -5.11
C GLU A 52 15.49 6.90 -4.36
N GLY A 53 14.73 5.86 -3.99
CA GLY A 53 15.28 4.75 -3.22
C GLY A 53 15.21 4.93 -1.70
N ASP A 54 14.55 5.98 -1.21
CA ASP A 54 14.51 6.34 0.21
C ASP A 54 13.36 5.63 0.93
N THR A 55 13.58 4.34 1.23
CA THR A 55 12.62 3.49 1.93
C THR A 55 12.34 3.96 3.35
N ASP A 56 13.33 4.56 4.02
CA ASP A 56 13.16 5.01 5.40
C ASP A 56 12.28 6.25 5.46
N ALA A 57 12.47 7.23 4.56
CA ALA A 57 11.57 8.38 4.45
C ALA A 57 10.14 7.94 4.13
N PHE A 58 9.97 7.01 3.19
CA PHE A 58 8.66 6.44 2.84
C PHE A 58 7.95 5.83 4.06
N LEU A 59 8.64 4.97 4.83
CA LEU A 59 8.04 4.29 5.99
C LEU A 59 7.81 5.24 7.17
N GLN A 60 8.67 6.24 7.37
CA GLN A 60 8.42 7.31 8.35
C GLN A 60 7.18 8.13 7.98
N ARG A 61 7.01 8.44 6.69
CA ARG A 61 5.81 9.14 6.22
C ARG A 61 4.56 8.29 6.38
N MET A 62 4.63 6.98 6.14
CA MET A 62 3.55 6.05 6.46
C MET A 62 3.18 6.10 7.94
N LYS A 63 4.17 6.18 8.85
CA LYS A 63 3.92 6.33 10.29
C LYS A 63 3.19 7.62 10.63
N VAL A 64 3.62 8.75 10.05
CA VAL A 64 2.95 10.05 10.21
C VAL A 64 1.51 9.97 9.70
N PHE A 65 1.31 9.33 8.55
CA PHE A 65 -0.01 9.14 7.96
C PHE A 65 -0.93 8.33 8.88
N PHE A 66 -0.50 7.19 9.42
CA PHE A 66 -1.28 6.42 10.38
C PHE A 66 -1.56 7.20 11.68
N SER A 67 -0.59 7.95 12.19
CA SER A 67 -0.79 8.82 13.37
C SER A 67 -1.82 9.93 13.16
N SER A 68 -2.11 10.30 11.91
CA SER A 68 -3.14 11.29 11.60
C SER A 68 -4.57 10.73 11.64
N ILE A 69 -4.75 9.41 11.68
CA ILE A 69 -6.08 8.80 11.66
C ILE A 69 -6.75 8.99 13.04
N PRO A 70 -7.92 9.66 13.11
CA PRO A 70 -8.63 9.85 14.37
C PRO A 70 -8.95 8.53 15.07
N TYR A 71 -8.91 8.54 16.40
CA TYR A 71 -9.25 7.37 17.22
C TYR A 71 -10.65 6.81 16.90
N GLU A 72 -11.59 7.68 16.54
CA GLU A 72 -12.99 7.34 16.21
C GLU A 72 -13.14 6.62 14.87
N LEU A 73 -12.20 6.81 13.93
CA LEU A 73 -12.18 6.13 12.63
C LEU A 73 -11.37 4.83 12.67
N HIS A 74 -10.63 4.59 13.75
CA HIS A 74 -9.93 3.34 14.01
C HIS A 74 -10.91 2.29 14.55
N GLU A 75 -11.53 1.53 13.67
CA GLU A 75 -11.89 0.16 14.05
C GLU A 75 -10.58 -0.62 14.23
N SER A 76 -10.29 -1.08 15.45
CA SER A 76 -9.11 -1.89 15.79
C SER A 76 -9.17 -3.30 15.17
N THR A 77 -9.43 -3.37 13.87
CA THR A 77 -9.53 -4.61 13.11
C THR A 77 -8.42 -4.66 12.08
N GLU A 78 -7.85 -5.85 11.89
CA GLU A 78 -6.89 -6.15 10.83
C GLU A 78 -7.35 -5.62 9.46
N ARG A 79 -8.65 -5.73 9.17
CA ARG A 79 -9.27 -5.29 7.91
C ARG A 79 -9.17 -3.78 7.70
N HIS A 80 -9.27 -2.97 8.75
CA HIS A 80 -9.14 -1.53 8.65
C HIS A 80 -7.74 -1.15 8.15
N TYR A 81 -6.69 -1.71 8.77
CA TYR A 81 -5.31 -1.42 8.37
C TYR A 81 -4.98 -1.95 6.98
N GLN A 82 -5.46 -3.16 6.63
CA GLN A 82 -5.36 -3.67 5.27
C GLN A 82 -6.04 -2.75 4.26
N ALA A 83 -7.21 -2.19 4.59
CA ALA A 83 -7.90 -1.24 3.71
C ALA A 83 -7.13 0.07 3.54
N VAL A 84 -6.49 0.57 4.60
CA VAL A 84 -5.67 1.78 4.55
C VAL A 84 -4.42 1.57 3.69
N PHE A 85 -3.67 0.49 3.90
CA PHE A 85 -2.53 0.14 3.04
C PHE A 85 -2.96 -0.01 1.59
N TYR A 86 -4.05 -0.73 1.34
CA TYR A 86 -4.62 -0.88 0.01
C TYR A 86 -4.92 0.49 -0.61
N LEU A 87 -5.56 1.41 0.12
CA LEU A 87 -5.88 2.74 -0.38
C LEU A 87 -4.62 3.51 -0.77
N VAL A 88 -3.61 3.56 0.09
CA VAL A 88 -2.34 4.26 -0.18
C VAL A 88 -1.67 3.72 -1.43
N PHE A 89 -1.42 2.41 -1.52
CA PHE A 89 -0.75 1.85 -2.69
C PHE A 89 -1.59 1.97 -3.97
N ARG A 90 -2.91 1.91 -3.88
CA ARG A 90 -3.78 2.16 -5.04
C ARG A 90 -3.70 3.60 -5.52
N LEU A 91 -3.53 4.57 -4.63
CA LEU A 91 -3.29 5.97 -4.98
C LEU A 91 -1.91 6.18 -5.59
N LEU A 92 -0.87 5.51 -5.07
CA LEU A 92 0.47 5.50 -5.70
C LEU A 92 0.41 4.98 -7.14
N GLY A 93 -0.47 3.99 -7.39
CA GLY A 93 -0.81 3.46 -8.72
C GLY A 93 -1.20 4.50 -9.78
N GLN A 94 -1.51 5.73 -9.38
CA GLN A 94 -1.74 6.84 -10.30
C GLN A 94 -0.46 7.34 -10.96
N PHE A 95 0.68 7.23 -10.28
CA PHE A 95 1.95 7.85 -10.66
C PHE A 95 3.05 6.81 -10.94
N ILE A 96 3.03 5.68 -10.22
CA ILE A 96 4.01 4.59 -10.34
C ILE A 96 3.29 3.24 -10.42
N ASP A 97 3.95 2.21 -10.94
CA ASP A 97 3.34 0.87 -11.09
C ASP A 97 3.24 0.19 -9.72
N ALA A 98 2.11 0.39 -9.03
CA ALA A 98 1.81 -0.20 -7.73
C ALA A 98 0.68 -1.25 -7.84
N GLU A 99 1.04 -2.50 -7.58
CA GLU A 99 0.11 -3.62 -7.50
C GLU A 99 -0.13 -4.02 -6.04
N VAL A 100 -1.40 -4.08 -5.62
CA VAL A 100 -1.81 -4.59 -4.30
C VAL A 100 -2.63 -5.85 -4.50
N ARG A 101 -2.32 -6.93 -3.78
CA ARG A 101 -3.03 -8.23 -3.92
C ARG A 101 -3.32 -8.84 -2.55
N SER A 102 -4.58 -9.21 -2.32
CA SER A 102 -5.07 -9.73 -1.03
C SER A 102 -5.26 -11.25 -1.01
N ALA A 103 -4.59 -12.02 -1.87
CA ALA A 103 -4.85 -13.46 -2.05
C ALA A 103 -3.58 -14.30 -1.97
N ASN A 104 -3.73 -15.51 -1.39
CA ASN A 104 -2.65 -16.47 -1.13
C ASN A 104 -1.70 -16.66 -2.32
N GLY A 105 -0.40 -16.50 -2.05
CA GLY A 105 0.69 -16.78 -2.98
C GLY A 105 1.24 -15.56 -3.73
N ARG A 106 0.94 -14.34 -3.29
CA ARG A 106 1.52 -13.10 -3.81
C ARG A 106 1.88 -12.16 -2.66
N ALA A 107 2.86 -11.29 -2.89
CA ALA A 107 3.19 -10.21 -1.97
C ALA A 107 1.99 -9.30 -1.74
N ASP A 108 1.92 -8.69 -0.56
CA ASP A 108 0.84 -7.76 -0.23
C ASP A 108 0.84 -6.56 -1.18
N ALA A 109 2.02 -5.98 -1.44
CA ALA A 109 2.19 -4.97 -2.47
C ALA A 109 3.52 -5.09 -3.22
N VAL A 110 3.50 -4.77 -4.51
CA VAL A 110 4.70 -4.60 -5.34
C VAL A 110 4.64 -3.23 -5.98
N VAL A 111 5.69 -2.44 -5.85
CA VAL A 111 5.79 -1.12 -6.47
C VAL A 111 7.00 -1.06 -7.38
N LYS A 112 6.83 -0.62 -8.63
CA LYS A 112 7.91 -0.49 -9.60
C LYS A 112 8.06 0.96 -10.01
N THR A 113 9.27 1.48 -9.87
CA THR A 113 9.68 2.77 -10.40
C THR A 113 10.58 2.55 -11.61
N GLU A 114 11.19 3.60 -12.15
CA GLU A 114 12.16 3.46 -13.24
C GLU A 114 13.36 2.59 -12.82
N LYS A 115 13.82 2.73 -11.56
CA LYS A 115 15.08 2.15 -11.06
C LYS A 115 14.89 1.00 -10.09
N PHE A 116 13.77 0.95 -9.38
CA PHE A 116 13.57 0.05 -8.26
C PHE A 116 12.31 -0.81 -8.41
N ILE A 117 12.35 -2.00 -7.81
CA ILE A 117 11.19 -2.86 -7.58
C ILE A 117 11.12 -3.14 -6.09
N TYR A 118 10.09 -2.61 -5.45
CA TYR A 118 9.80 -2.80 -4.04
C TYR A 118 8.82 -3.94 -3.87
N VAL A 119 9.13 -4.88 -2.97
CA VAL A 119 8.21 -5.92 -2.55
C VAL A 119 7.94 -5.77 -1.08
N PHE A 120 6.69 -5.48 -0.76
CA PHE A 120 6.21 -5.24 0.60
C PHE A 120 5.45 -6.45 1.11
N GLU A 121 5.69 -6.77 2.37
CA GLU A 121 4.90 -7.71 3.15
C GLU A 121 4.61 -7.09 4.52
N PHE A 122 3.36 -7.19 4.96
CA PHE A 122 2.87 -6.61 6.20
C PHE A 122 2.47 -7.71 7.18
N LYS A 123 2.87 -7.54 8.44
CA LYS A 123 2.43 -8.36 9.56
C LYS A 123 1.66 -7.51 10.55
N LEU A 124 0.57 -8.05 11.06
CA LEU A 124 -0.18 -7.46 12.16
C LEU A 124 0.18 -8.21 13.45
N ASP A 125 0.63 -7.48 14.47
CA ASP A 125 1.11 -8.02 15.75
C ASP A 125 2.10 -9.19 15.60
N GLY A 126 2.99 -9.08 14.60
CA GLY A 126 4.01 -10.08 14.27
C GLY A 126 5.41 -9.50 14.39
N SER A 127 6.24 -9.74 13.38
CA SER A 127 7.57 -9.12 13.27
C SER A 127 7.90 -8.76 11.83
N ALA A 128 8.75 -7.75 11.66
CA ALA A 128 9.25 -7.36 10.34
C ALA A 128 10.16 -8.43 9.72
N GLU A 129 10.81 -9.23 10.56
CA GLU A 129 11.64 -10.37 10.16
C GLU A 129 10.79 -11.48 9.53
N ASP A 130 9.66 -11.84 10.15
CA ASP A 130 8.73 -12.82 9.60
C ASP A 130 8.14 -12.36 8.27
N ALA A 131 7.93 -11.05 8.11
CA ALA A 131 7.48 -10.46 6.86
C ALA A 131 8.54 -10.62 5.75
N LEU A 132 9.81 -10.27 6.02
CA LEU A 132 10.90 -10.49 5.06
C LEU A 132 11.07 -11.97 4.71
N LYS A 133 11.05 -12.85 5.72
CA LYS A 133 11.15 -14.29 5.50
C LYS A 133 10.04 -14.80 4.60
N GLN A 134 8.81 -14.28 4.76
CA GLN A 134 7.69 -14.65 3.88
C GLN A 134 7.93 -14.21 2.43
N ILE A 135 8.53 -13.05 2.18
CA ILE A 135 8.89 -12.61 0.83
C ILE A 135 9.84 -13.62 0.17
N ASP A 136 10.86 -14.05 0.91
CA ASP A 136 11.87 -15.00 0.42
C ASP A 136 11.31 -16.40 0.21
N ASP A 137 10.61 -16.95 1.21
CA ASP A 137 10.03 -18.30 1.16
C ASP A 137 9.07 -18.47 -0.03
N LYS A 138 8.38 -17.39 -0.41
CA LYS A 138 7.42 -17.40 -1.52
C LYS A 138 8.04 -17.08 -2.87
N GLY A 139 9.31 -16.65 -2.90
CA GLY A 139 10.03 -16.37 -4.13
C GLY A 139 9.39 -15.25 -4.95
N TYR A 140 8.81 -14.24 -4.30
CA TYR A 140 8.09 -13.15 -5.00
C TYR A 140 8.97 -12.37 -5.98
N MET A 141 10.30 -12.46 -5.83
CA MET A 141 11.25 -11.79 -6.72
C MET A 141 11.46 -12.47 -8.07
N ILE A 142 11.10 -13.77 -8.22
CA ILE A 142 11.38 -14.57 -9.42
C ILE A 142 10.96 -13.86 -10.73
N PRO A 143 9.75 -13.27 -10.84
CA PRO A 143 9.30 -12.62 -12.06
C PRO A 143 10.12 -11.38 -12.46
N TYR A 144 10.86 -10.79 -11.53
CA TYR A 144 11.54 -9.50 -11.68
C TYR A 144 13.06 -9.62 -11.85
N THR A 145 13.60 -10.84 -11.78
CA THR A 145 15.05 -11.11 -11.82
C THR A 145 15.75 -10.61 -13.09
N LEU A 146 15.01 -10.47 -14.19
CA LEU A 146 15.52 -10.01 -15.49
C LEU A 146 15.15 -8.56 -15.83
N ASP A 147 14.47 -7.84 -14.93
CA ASP A 147 14.00 -6.47 -15.20
C ASP A 147 15.14 -5.43 -15.19
N GLY A 148 16.35 -5.80 -14.74
CA GLY A 148 17.51 -4.91 -14.66
C GLY A 148 17.41 -3.81 -13.60
N LYS A 149 16.35 -3.84 -12.78
CA LYS A 149 16.08 -2.91 -11.68
C LYS A 149 16.59 -3.46 -10.36
N SER A 150 16.94 -2.58 -9.43
CA SER A 150 17.29 -2.97 -8.06
C SER A 150 16.04 -3.41 -7.31
N ILE A 151 16.09 -4.62 -6.79
CA ILE A 151 15.01 -5.23 -6.00
C ILE A 151 15.21 -4.84 -4.54
N ILE A 152 14.15 -4.37 -3.88
CA ILE A 152 14.17 -4.00 -2.46
C ILE A 152 13.01 -4.70 -1.75
N LYS A 153 13.33 -5.56 -0.80
CA LYS A 153 12.36 -6.26 0.05
C LYS A 153 12.10 -5.45 1.31
N ILE A 154 10.84 -5.28 1.67
CA ILE A 154 10.42 -4.48 2.82
C ILE A 154 9.44 -5.29 3.65
N GLY A 155 9.88 -5.71 4.83
CA GLY A 155 9.04 -6.32 5.85
C GLY A 155 8.57 -5.26 6.83
N VAL A 156 7.27 -5.16 7.06
CA VAL A 156 6.68 -4.14 7.96
C VAL A 156 5.85 -4.83 9.03
N ASN A 157 6.09 -4.45 10.29
CA ASN A 157 5.29 -4.89 11.41
C ASN A 157 4.39 -3.76 11.91
N PHE A 158 3.10 -4.03 11.96
CA PHE A 158 2.10 -3.13 12.48
C PHE A 158 1.63 -3.62 13.85
N ASP A 159 1.68 -2.73 14.84
CA ASP A 159 1.23 -3.01 16.20
C ASP A 159 -0.14 -2.35 16.42
N MET A 160 -1.15 -3.20 16.70
CA MET A 160 -2.52 -2.76 16.92
C MET A 160 -2.70 -1.91 18.18
N SER A 161 -1.84 -2.07 19.19
CA SER A 161 -1.92 -1.35 20.45
C SER A 161 -1.52 0.12 20.28
N ILE A 162 -0.46 0.38 19.51
CA ILE A 162 -0.02 1.75 19.17
C ILE A 162 -0.65 2.26 17.87
N ARG A 163 -1.40 1.40 17.16
CA ARG A 163 -2.10 1.69 15.90
C ARG A 163 -1.17 2.26 14.84
N ASN A 164 0.04 1.72 14.77
CA ASN A 164 1.06 2.21 13.87
C ASN A 164 2.09 1.13 13.53
N ILE A 165 2.96 1.43 12.58
CA ILE A 165 4.15 0.63 12.29
C ILE A 165 5.06 0.65 13.52
N ALA A 166 5.25 -0.51 14.13
CA ALA A 166 6.18 -0.70 15.24
C ALA A 166 7.61 -0.66 14.72
N ASP A 167 7.91 -1.51 13.75
CA ASP A 167 9.24 -1.68 13.16
C ASP A 167 9.15 -2.13 11.69
N TRP A 168 10.26 -1.99 10.97
CA TRP A 168 10.42 -2.47 9.61
C TRP A 168 11.85 -2.95 9.37
N LYS A 169 11.99 -3.76 8.32
CA LYS A 169 13.27 -4.25 7.82
C LYS A 169 13.34 -4.07 6.31
N VAL A 170 14.51 -3.68 5.84
CA VAL A 170 14.78 -3.46 4.42
C VAL A 170 15.96 -4.32 4.02
N GLU A 171 15.83 -5.06 2.93
CA GLU A 171 16.90 -5.83 2.31
C GLU A 171 16.98 -5.47 0.82
N LYS A 172 18.19 -5.15 0.35
CA LYS A 172 18.48 -4.67 -1.01
C LYS A 172 19.25 -5.71 -1.81
#